data_AF-A0A8H3B7B1-F1
#
_entry.id   AF-A0A8H3B7B1-F1
#
_cell.length_a   1.000
_cell.length_b   1.000
_cell.length_c   1.000
_cell.angle_alpha   90.00
_cell.angle_beta   90.00
_cell.angle_gamma   90.00
#
_symmetry.space_group_name_H-M   'P 1'
#
loop_
_entity.id
_entity.type
_entity.pdbx_description
1 polymer ?
#
loop_
_entity_poly.entity_id
_entity_poly.type
_entity_poly.pdbx_seq_one_letter_code
_entity_poly.pdbx_strand_id
1 'polypeptide(L)'
;MPIFGSVREVWELGPTSRGGVLLSDIPDGQLVEKGSLEDVVRITANAQAEIGGDLFTEIGTTGEVAVRVHASWTITPRNRAAILTVTDACSYYLEIGTIFPKLRTLRKLVGKAVVTEVLQCPAYAMLLTDKGVGGKASLSLHTGLSEAGAVLATGGSAKWQYNSESGLWRTACGYRRTLEEPDAIFTPLYRLKKISRGWPRYRGVSVPGLEEPVSEDYSPPWEELDEDGEEIYQILQYNYAVRVPSHLAVNSAVIQLATYPSVAMGVSSKKYVDLIFKASGKYGNWDPPHTVEVGDWGKVDRGTGNFVKEGNIFRDPECSALLSDAPDAPLIKRGDPEDVLRITAGAQMELKNDLYTEVGGMGELGVRVSGSWEFTPRNRAAVLTATDAYSNYLEVGVVFPRLRNLRKLEGKAIVTEALHCPAYALLLTEKGKGGKASLSLHTGLSDIPAAAGVGAGAGWKFTTESGFWRTACGYRATLDGNDAVYTPLYRLEKVPRVWRVGHRGGSTASTPMEEPVREIYNPPWDELDEDGEEIPPADSPMSPDF
;
A
#
# COMPACT_ATOMS: atom_id res chain seq x y z
N MET A 1 8.94 -15.55 10.65
CA MET A 1 8.67 -15.82 12.09
C MET A 1 9.74 -15.14 12.96
N PRO A 2 9.34 -14.34 13.96
CA PRO A 2 10.03 -14.28 15.23
C PRO A 2 9.16 -14.81 16.38
N ILE A 3 9.84 -15.29 17.41
CA ILE A 3 9.32 -15.98 18.58
C ILE A 3 8.66 -14.96 19.52
N PHE A 4 7.33 -15.03 19.69
CA PHE A 4 6.64 -14.25 20.73
C PHE A 4 6.96 -14.84 22.11
N GLY A 5 7.76 -14.11 22.90
CA GLY A 5 7.90 -14.34 24.34
C GLY A 5 6.62 -13.99 25.09
N SER A 6 6.34 -14.71 26.18
CA SER A 6 5.21 -14.43 27.06
C SER A 6 5.39 -13.05 27.70
N VAL A 7 4.45 -12.12 27.45
CA VAL A 7 4.38 -10.81 28.11
C VAL A 7 3.85 -11.01 29.53
N ARG A 8 4.67 -11.61 30.40
CA ARG A 8 4.40 -11.69 31.86
C ARG A 8 5.27 -10.70 32.65
N GLU A 9 6.20 -10.01 31.99
CA GLU A 9 7.19 -9.11 32.59
C GLU A 9 6.86 -7.60 32.47
N VAL A 10 5.64 -7.21 32.12
CA VAL A 10 5.28 -5.77 32.03
C VAL A 10 4.68 -5.22 33.33
N TRP A 11 4.30 -6.05 34.30
CA TRP A 11 3.61 -5.58 35.51
C TRP A 11 4.23 -5.97 36.85
N GLU A 12 5.26 -6.84 36.86
CA GLU A 12 6.11 -7.06 38.03
C GLU A 12 7.58 -7.19 37.59
N LEU A 13 8.33 -6.09 37.57
CA LEU A 13 9.80 -6.13 37.51
C LEU A 13 10.40 -5.21 38.57
N GLY A 14 11.21 -5.83 39.43
CA GLY A 14 11.99 -5.21 40.48
C GLY A 14 13.09 -4.24 39.98
N PRO A 15 13.89 -3.68 40.91
CA PRO A 15 14.47 -2.34 40.80
C PRO A 15 15.71 -2.18 39.90
N THR A 16 15.90 -2.96 38.83
CA THR A 16 17.18 -2.95 38.09
C THR A 16 17.14 -2.85 36.56
N SER A 17 15.98 -2.73 35.90
CA SER A 17 15.96 -2.40 34.46
C SER A 17 15.97 -0.88 34.23
N ARG A 18 17.16 -0.35 33.89
CA ARG A 18 17.36 1.07 33.55
C ARG A 18 16.60 1.44 32.27
N GLY A 19 15.44 2.10 32.41
CA GLY A 19 14.84 2.84 31.29
C GLY A 19 13.31 2.96 31.23
N GLY A 20 12.55 2.33 32.13
CA GLY A 20 11.10 2.51 32.21
C GLY A 20 10.71 3.81 32.91
N VAL A 21 9.66 4.47 32.44
CA VAL A 21 8.95 5.52 33.19
C VAL A 21 7.70 4.85 33.75
N LEU A 22 7.49 4.86 35.06
CA LEU A 22 6.32 4.26 35.68
C LEU A 22 5.12 5.22 35.53
N LEU A 23 3.94 4.69 35.24
CA LEU A 23 2.69 5.49 35.20
C LEU A 23 2.39 6.16 36.55
N SER A 24 2.84 5.57 37.66
CA SER A 24 2.78 6.16 39.00
C SER A 24 3.56 7.46 39.15
N ASP A 25 4.48 7.77 38.21
CA ASP A 25 5.25 9.02 38.20
C ASP A 25 4.46 10.20 37.60
N ILE A 26 3.23 9.96 37.11
CA ILE A 26 2.35 10.97 36.54
C ILE A 26 1.25 11.28 37.55
N PRO A 27 1.38 12.35 38.36
CA PRO A 27 0.29 12.77 39.22
C PRO A 27 -0.91 13.11 38.32
N ASP A 28 -2.08 12.54 38.60
CA ASP A 28 -3.39 12.79 37.96
C ASP A 28 -3.73 12.02 36.66
N GLY A 29 -3.00 10.97 36.28
CA GLY A 29 -3.50 10.06 35.23
C GLY A 29 -4.57 9.11 35.77
N GLN A 30 -5.86 9.33 35.46
CA GLN A 30 -6.91 8.35 35.76
C GLN A 30 -6.97 7.29 34.66
N LEU A 31 -6.89 6.02 35.06
CA LEU A 31 -7.25 4.90 34.20
C LEU A 31 -8.77 4.83 34.14
N VAL A 32 -9.33 4.91 32.95
CA VAL A 32 -10.78 4.81 32.77
C VAL A 32 -11.09 3.41 32.24
N GLU A 33 -11.87 2.66 33.02
CA GLU A 33 -12.48 1.42 32.56
C GLU A 33 -13.75 1.78 31.78
N LYS A 34 -13.87 1.29 30.55
CA LYS A 34 -15.07 1.46 29.73
C LYS A 34 -15.40 0.14 29.06
N GLY A 35 -16.43 -0.51 29.58
CA GLY A 35 -17.04 -1.67 28.94
C GLY A 35 -18.29 -2.08 29.70
N SER A 36 -19.37 -2.33 28.96
CA SER A 36 -20.26 -3.44 29.32
C SER A 36 -19.48 -4.72 29.09
N LEU A 37 -19.63 -5.73 29.95
CA LEU A 37 -19.13 -7.08 29.69
C LEU A 37 -19.75 -7.57 28.37
N GLU A 38 -19.04 -7.41 27.26
CA GLU A 38 -19.34 -8.14 26.05
C GLU A 38 -18.80 -9.54 26.28
N ASP A 39 -19.70 -10.52 26.33
CA ASP A 39 -19.35 -11.90 26.67
C ASP A 39 -18.32 -12.49 25.70
N VAL A 40 -18.38 -12.08 24.42
CA VAL A 40 -17.50 -12.57 23.34
C VAL A 40 -17.23 -11.48 22.30
N VAL A 41 -15.96 -11.16 22.06
CA VAL A 41 -15.52 -10.29 20.95
C VAL A 41 -14.75 -11.13 19.92
N ARG A 42 -15.13 -11.02 18.64
CA ARG A 42 -14.51 -11.73 17.52
C ARG A 42 -13.97 -10.73 16.50
N ILE A 43 -12.70 -10.86 16.16
CA ILE A 43 -12.03 -10.08 15.11
C ILE A 43 -11.52 -11.07 14.07
N THR A 44 -11.94 -10.91 12.82
CA THR A 44 -11.54 -11.77 11.71
C THR A 44 -11.03 -10.93 10.55
N ALA A 45 -9.86 -11.28 10.04
CA ALA A 45 -9.32 -10.78 8.78
C ALA A 45 -9.16 -11.94 7.80
N ASN A 46 -9.66 -11.78 6.57
CA ASN A 46 -9.57 -12.77 5.48
C ASN A 46 -10.12 -14.18 5.79
N ALA A 47 -10.97 -14.32 6.80
CA ALA A 47 -11.74 -15.52 7.07
C ALA A 47 -13.23 -15.19 7.01
N GLN A 48 -14.02 -16.05 6.39
CA GLN A 48 -15.46 -15.94 6.44
C GLN A 48 -15.96 -16.79 7.60
N ALA A 49 -16.60 -16.18 8.59
CA ALA A 49 -17.29 -16.93 9.63
C ALA A 49 -18.44 -17.71 8.98
N GLU A 50 -18.39 -19.05 9.03
CA GLU A 50 -19.57 -19.87 8.81
C GLU A 50 -20.40 -19.69 10.07
N ILE A 51 -21.54 -19.01 9.99
CA ILE A 51 -22.40 -18.65 11.12
C ILE A 51 -22.55 -19.85 12.07
N GLY A 52 -21.71 -19.90 13.09
CA GLY A 52 -21.95 -20.62 14.32
C GLY A 52 -22.75 -19.64 15.15
N GLY A 53 -24.03 -19.97 15.40
CA GLY A 53 -24.79 -19.19 16.36
C GLY A 53 -24.01 -19.10 17.67
N ASP A 54 -24.12 -17.97 18.37
CA ASP A 54 -23.80 -17.91 19.79
C ASP A 54 -24.78 -18.84 20.49
N LEU A 55 -24.45 -20.13 20.53
CA LEU A 55 -25.28 -21.14 21.16
C LEU A 55 -25.03 -21.00 22.67
N PHE A 56 -25.73 -20.07 23.30
CA PHE A 56 -26.02 -20.16 24.72
C PHE A 56 -26.99 -21.34 24.88
N THR A 57 -26.46 -22.56 24.98
CA THR A 57 -27.27 -23.69 25.44
C THR A 57 -27.46 -23.53 26.94
N GLU A 58 -28.55 -22.86 27.33
CA GLU A 58 -29.03 -22.89 28.70
C GLU A 58 -29.73 -24.24 29.00
N ILE A 59 -29.15 -24.90 30.00
CA ILE A 59 -29.76 -25.72 31.06
C ILE A 59 -30.28 -27.13 30.71
N GLY A 60 -29.60 -28.13 31.28
CA GLY A 60 -30.18 -29.41 31.67
C GLY A 60 -29.72 -29.81 33.08
N THR A 61 -30.65 -30.22 33.94
CA THR A 61 -30.45 -30.68 35.33
C THR A 61 -29.61 -31.97 35.46
N THR A 62 -28.94 -32.40 34.39
CA THR A 62 -28.33 -33.74 34.26
C THR A 62 -26.81 -33.73 34.05
N GLY A 63 -26.12 -32.59 34.25
CA GLY A 63 -24.65 -32.55 34.31
C GLY A 63 -23.94 -32.48 32.95
N GLU A 64 -24.47 -31.70 32.00
CA GLU A 64 -23.79 -31.45 30.72
C GLU A 64 -22.81 -30.27 30.77
N VAL A 65 -21.81 -30.33 29.88
CA VAL A 65 -20.72 -29.36 29.73
C VAL A 65 -21.26 -28.05 29.13
N ALA A 66 -21.17 -26.94 29.85
CA ALA A 66 -21.50 -25.63 29.32
C ALA A 66 -20.48 -25.21 28.25
N VAL A 67 -20.92 -25.19 26.99
CA VAL A 67 -20.18 -24.57 25.88
C VAL A 67 -20.48 -23.09 25.90
N ARG A 68 -19.45 -22.27 26.15
CA ARG A 68 -19.60 -20.82 26.27
C ARG A 68 -19.44 -20.10 24.94
N VAL A 69 -18.63 -20.65 24.04
CA VAL A 69 -18.38 -20.12 22.70
C VAL A 69 -18.28 -21.29 21.76
N HIS A 70 -18.95 -21.23 20.61
CA HIS A 70 -18.67 -22.08 19.46
C HIS A 70 -18.68 -21.22 18.19
N ALA A 71 -17.64 -21.32 17.38
CA ALA A 71 -17.54 -20.61 16.12
C ALA A 71 -16.80 -21.45 15.09
N SER A 72 -17.17 -21.28 13.83
CA SER A 72 -16.57 -21.93 12.67
C SER A 72 -16.29 -20.91 11.58
N TRP A 73 -15.23 -21.16 10.81
CA TRP A 73 -14.80 -20.29 9.72
C TRP A 73 -14.41 -21.12 8.50
N THR A 74 -14.78 -20.63 7.32
CA THR A 74 -14.15 -21.03 6.07
C THR A 74 -13.01 -20.06 5.77
N ILE A 75 -11.81 -20.60 5.62
CA ILE A 75 -10.61 -19.86 5.26
C ILE A 75 -10.36 -20.08 3.77
N THR A 76 -10.39 -19.00 3.00
CA THR A 76 -10.13 -19.10 1.56
C THR A 76 -8.63 -19.29 1.32
N PRO A 77 -8.21 -20.10 0.34
CA PRO A 77 -6.78 -20.33 0.08
C PRO A 77 -6.01 -19.10 -0.40
N ARG A 78 -6.72 -18.02 -0.80
CA ARG A 78 -6.10 -16.87 -1.46
C ARG A 78 -5.27 -16.03 -0.49
N ASN A 79 -5.73 -15.87 0.75
CA ASN A 79 -5.16 -14.91 1.69
C ASN A 79 -4.77 -15.61 3.00
N ARG A 80 -3.77 -15.04 3.69
CA ARG A 80 -3.56 -15.34 5.11
C ARG A 80 -4.76 -14.85 5.91
N ALA A 81 -5.30 -15.70 6.75
CA ALA A 81 -6.37 -15.34 7.67
C ALA A 81 -5.81 -15.14 9.07
N ALA A 82 -6.34 -14.13 9.76
CA ALA A 82 -6.11 -13.91 11.18
C ALA A 82 -7.46 -13.88 11.89
N ILE A 83 -7.62 -14.73 12.90
CA ILE A 83 -8.84 -14.83 13.70
C ILE A 83 -8.43 -14.62 15.15
N LEU A 84 -9.08 -13.69 15.85
CA LEU A 84 -8.95 -13.49 17.28
C LEU A 84 -10.34 -13.58 17.90
N THR A 85 -10.51 -14.48 18.86
CA THR A 85 -11.70 -14.57 19.70
C THR A 85 -11.28 -14.34 21.14
N VAL A 86 -11.94 -13.42 21.82
CA VAL A 86 -11.73 -13.10 23.24
C VAL A 86 -13.07 -13.19 23.96
N THR A 87 -13.05 -13.58 25.23
CA THR A 87 -14.26 -13.66 26.06
C THR A 87 -14.13 -12.76 27.28
N ASP A 88 -15.25 -12.21 27.76
CA ASP A 88 -15.31 -11.26 28.88
C ASP A 88 -14.27 -10.14 28.77
N ALA A 89 -14.21 -9.49 27.62
CA ALA A 89 -13.16 -8.52 27.34
C ALA A 89 -13.49 -7.16 27.98
N CYS A 90 -12.53 -6.60 28.74
CA CYS A 90 -12.58 -5.26 29.29
C CYS A 90 -11.55 -4.36 28.61
N SER A 91 -11.98 -3.21 28.09
CA SER A 91 -11.05 -2.19 27.56
C SER A 91 -10.69 -1.18 28.63
N TYR A 92 -9.38 -0.99 28.84
CA TYR A 92 -8.83 0.06 29.69
C TYR A 92 -8.09 1.05 28.81
N TYR A 93 -8.37 2.35 28.96
CA TYR A 93 -7.69 3.38 28.19
C TYR A 93 -7.24 4.55 29.07
N LEU A 94 -6.23 5.24 28.56
CA LEU A 94 -5.74 6.50 29.09
C LEU A 94 -6.56 7.63 28.46
N GLU A 95 -7.12 8.50 29.30
CA GLU A 95 -7.78 9.71 28.82
C GLU A 95 -6.74 10.64 28.17
N ILE A 96 -6.77 10.68 26.84
CA ILE A 96 -5.71 11.31 26.04
C ILE A 96 -5.57 12.81 26.38
N GLY A 97 -6.70 13.49 26.58
CA GLY A 97 -6.72 14.95 26.83
C GLY A 97 -6.01 15.37 28.10
N THR A 98 -6.01 14.54 29.15
CA THR A 98 -5.43 14.89 30.45
C THR A 98 -3.96 14.47 30.56
N ILE A 99 -3.60 13.32 29.99
CA ILE A 99 -2.29 12.70 30.20
C ILE A 99 -1.26 13.11 29.13
N PHE A 100 -1.65 13.27 27.87
CA PHE A 100 -0.69 13.55 26.78
C PHE A 100 0.08 14.86 26.92
N PRO A 101 -0.52 15.98 27.37
CA PRO A 101 0.23 17.20 27.63
C PRO A 101 1.37 16.98 28.63
N LYS A 102 1.14 16.18 29.68
CA LYS A 102 2.16 15.82 30.68
C LYS A 102 3.23 14.91 30.11
N LEU A 103 2.84 13.86 29.37
CA LEU A 103 3.80 12.96 28.70
C LEU A 103 4.74 13.68 27.75
N ARG A 104 4.26 14.72 27.03
CA ARG A 104 5.09 15.55 26.14
C ARG A 104 6.17 16.34 26.89
N THR A 105 5.97 16.66 28.17
CA THR A 105 7.00 17.34 28.98
C THR A 105 8.17 16.42 29.33
N LEU A 106 7.95 15.10 29.32
CA LEU A 106 8.96 14.10 29.62
C LEU A 106 9.82 13.85 28.38
N ARG A 107 10.93 14.59 28.26
CA ARG A 107 11.87 14.49 27.12
C ARG A 107 12.33 13.05 26.81
N LYS A 108 12.35 12.16 27.81
CA LYS A 108 12.72 10.73 27.65
C LYS A 108 11.69 9.91 26.86
N LEU A 109 10.46 10.40 26.71
CA LEU A 109 9.36 9.73 26.03
C LEU A 109 9.09 10.29 24.63
N VAL A 110 9.69 11.43 24.28
CA VAL A 110 9.57 12.03 22.96
C VAL A 110 10.08 11.08 21.87
N GLY A 111 9.23 10.83 20.87
CA GLY A 111 9.50 9.88 19.79
C GLY A 111 9.23 8.42 20.13
N LYS A 112 8.83 8.10 21.37
CA LYS A 112 8.44 6.75 21.79
C LYS A 112 6.95 6.51 21.60
N ALA A 113 6.57 5.25 21.45
CA ALA A 113 5.19 4.80 21.53
C ALA A 113 4.78 4.58 22.99
N VAL A 114 3.56 4.95 23.33
CA VAL A 114 2.94 4.64 24.63
C VAL A 114 1.65 3.89 24.39
N VAL A 115 1.43 2.86 25.21
CA VAL A 115 0.17 2.11 25.23
C VAL A 115 -0.92 3.01 25.82
N THR A 116 -1.93 3.32 25.01
CA THR A 116 -3.05 4.17 25.42
C THR A 116 -4.32 3.40 25.68
N GLU A 117 -4.42 2.18 25.16
CA GLU A 117 -5.57 1.31 25.33
C GLU A 117 -5.08 -0.13 25.41
N VAL A 118 -5.64 -0.92 26.31
CA VAL A 118 -5.40 -2.35 26.43
C VAL A 118 -6.73 -3.07 26.55
N LEU A 119 -6.89 -4.14 25.78
CA LEU A 119 -8.00 -5.06 25.95
C LEU A 119 -7.53 -6.19 26.85
N GLN A 120 -8.14 -6.33 28.03
CA GLN A 120 -7.88 -7.41 28.96
C GLN A 120 -8.99 -8.45 28.89
N CYS A 121 -8.64 -9.73 28.99
CA CYS A 121 -9.62 -10.81 28.98
C CYS A 121 -9.12 -12.03 29.79
N PRO A 122 -10.00 -12.80 30.41
CA PRO A 122 -9.65 -14.07 31.06
C PRO A 122 -9.38 -15.21 30.07
N ALA A 123 -9.85 -15.15 28.82
CA ALA A 123 -9.51 -16.15 27.81
C ALA A 123 -9.47 -15.57 26.39
N TYR A 124 -8.54 -16.08 25.59
CA TYR A 124 -8.44 -15.76 24.16
C TYR A 124 -7.99 -16.96 23.34
N ALA A 125 -8.33 -16.95 22.06
CA ALA A 125 -7.83 -17.85 21.05
C ALA A 125 -7.52 -17.07 19.77
N MET A 126 -6.35 -17.31 19.21
CA MET A 126 -5.84 -16.67 18.01
C MET A 126 -5.42 -17.71 16.99
N LEU A 127 -5.90 -17.61 15.75
CA LEU A 127 -5.46 -18.41 14.61
C LEU A 127 -4.78 -17.49 13.59
N LEU A 128 -3.61 -17.90 13.11
CA LEU A 128 -2.96 -17.31 11.94
C LEU A 128 -2.71 -18.43 10.92
N THR A 129 -3.17 -18.23 9.68
CA THR A 129 -2.93 -19.18 8.59
C THR A 129 -1.86 -18.70 7.62
N ASP A 130 -1.18 -19.67 7.00
CA ASP A 130 -0.26 -19.42 5.90
C ASP A 130 -1.02 -19.17 4.59
N LYS A 131 -0.39 -18.44 3.65
CA LYS A 131 -0.95 -18.14 2.33
C LYS A 131 -1.07 -19.43 1.52
N GLY A 132 -2.08 -19.52 0.64
CA GLY A 132 -2.25 -20.67 -0.24
C GLY A 132 -2.96 -21.87 0.40
N VAL A 133 -3.17 -21.86 1.73
CA VAL A 133 -3.77 -22.98 2.46
C VAL A 133 -5.15 -22.58 2.99
N GLY A 134 -6.17 -22.87 2.17
CA GLY A 134 -7.55 -22.74 2.61
C GLY A 134 -7.97 -23.92 3.49
N GLY A 135 -9.17 -23.83 4.04
CA GLY A 135 -9.74 -24.92 4.82
C GLY A 135 -10.76 -24.45 5.84
N LYS A 136 -11.26 -25.38 6.64
CA LYS A 136 -12.17 -25.09 7.74
C LYS A 136 -11.41 -24.94 9.05
N ALA A 137 -11.84 -23.97 9.85
CA ALA A 137 -11.41 -23.81 11.24
C ALA A 137 -12.64 -23.78 12.14
N SER A 138 -12.56 -24.41 13.31
CA SER A 138 -13.57 -24.30 14.35
C SER A 138 -12.92 -24.12 15.71
N LEU A 139 -13.62 -23.43 16.60
CA LEU A 139 -13.19 -23.09 17.94
C LEU A 139 -14.39 -23.18 18.87
N SER A 140 -14.21 -23.88 19.99
CA SER A 140 -15.15 -23.88 21.10
C SER A 140 -14.46 -23.67 22.45
N LEU A 141 -15.10 -22.90 23.32
CA LEU A 141 -14.69 -22.76 24.72
C LEU A 141 -15.64 -23.56 25.60
N HIS A 142 -15.09 -24.55 26.30
CA HIS A 142 -15.84 -25.31 27.30
C HIS A 142 -15.50 -24.76 28.67
N THR A 143 -16.50 -24.22 29.37
CA THR A 143 -16.39 -23.81 30.77
C THR A 143 -17.05 -24.89 31.61
N GLY A 144 -16.28 -25.74 32.29
CA GLY A 144 -16.78 -26.88 33.06
C GLY A 144 -17.63 -26.54 34.30
N LEU A 145 -18.27 -25.36 34.32
CA LEU A 145 -19.04 -24.82 35.43
C LEU A 145 -20.53 -25.13 35.20
N SER A 146 -21.10 -25.96 36.07
CA SER A 146 -22.56 -26.12 36.21
C SER A 146 -23.07 -24.97 37.10
N GLU A 147 -24.05 -24.20 36.62
CA GLU A 147 -24.65 -23.07 37.37
C GLU A 147 -25.30 -23.49 38.71
N ALA A 148 -25.53 -24.79 38.94
CA ALA A 148 -26.16 -25.28 40.14
C ALA A 148 -25.27 -25.23 41.41
N GLY A 149 -24.05 -24.68 41.34
CA GLY A 149 -23.13 -24.60 42.49
C GLY A 149 -22.64 -25.95 43.02
N ALA A 150 -23.06 -27.06 42.40
CA ALA A 150 -22.53 -28.38 42.65
C ALA A 150 -21.28 -28.56 41.78
N VAL A 151 -20.11 -28.49 42.42
CA VAL A 151 -18.84 -28.92 41.82
C VAL A 151 -19.05 -30.33 41.27
N LEU A 152 -19.09 -30.49 39.94
CA LEU A 152 -18.89 -31.80 39.34
C LEU A 152 -17.56 -32.30 39.89
N ALA A 153 -17.58 -33.43 40.58
CA ALA A 153 -16.43 -34.02 41.29
C ALA A 153 -15.22 -34.34 40.38
N THR A 154 -15.30 -34.01 39.10
CA THR A 154 -14.31 -34.21 38.06
C THR A 154 -13.65 -32.92 37.59
N GLY A 155 -13.43 -31.92 38.46
CA GLY A 155 -12.35 -30.92 38.35
C GLY A 155 -12.00 -30.35 36.96
N GLY A 156 -13.00 -30.08 36.11
CA GLY A 156 -12.77 -29.68 34.72
C GLY A 156 -12.40 -28.21 34.61
N SER A 157 -11.13 -27.91 34.34
CA SER A 157 -10.72 -26.54 34.02
C SER A 157 -11.26 -26.11 32.66
N ALA A 158 -11.70 -24.86 32.54
CA ALA A 158 -12.11 -24.32 31.25
C ALA A 158 -10.99 -24.48 30.21
N LYS A 159 -11.34 -24.89 29.00
CA LYS A 159 -10.38 -25.20 27.94
C LYS A 159 -10.94 -24.89 26.57
N TRP A 160 -10.09 -24.30 25.73
CA TRP A 160 -10.33 -24.18 24.30
C TRP A 160 -10.20 -25.54 23.61
N GLN A 161 -11.22 -25.94 22.87
CA GLN A 161 -11.14 -26.98 21.86
C GLN A 161 -11.13 -26.29 20.50
N TYR A 162 -10.25 -26.72 19.62
CA TYR A 162 -10.14 -26.12 18.30
C TYR A 162 -9.77 -27.20 17.29
N ASN A 163 -10.18 -26.98 16.06
CA ASN A 163 -9.77 -27.75 14.91
C ASN A 163 -9.45 -26.77 13.78
N SER A 164 -8.41 -27.03 13.01
CA SER A 164 -8.10 -26.26 11.82
C SER A 164 -7.39 -27.12 10.81
N GLU A 165 -7.86 -27.07 9.57
CA GLU A 165 -7.19 -27.71 8.43
C GLU A 165 -5.88 -26.98 8.07
N SER A 166 -5.75 -25.70 8.46
CA SER A 166 -4.55 -24.89 8.23
C SER A 166 -4.27 -23.89 9.37
N GLY A 167 -3.02 -23.46 9.49
CA GLY A 167 -2.57 -22.47 10.48
C GLY A 167 -2.27 -23.03 11.88
N LEU A 168 -1.86 -22.12 12.78
CA LEU A 168 -1.49 -22.45 14.16
C LEU A 168 -2.36 -21.68 15.15
N TRP A 169 -3.12 -22.41 15.97
CA TRP A 169 -3.85 -21.84 17.10
C TRP A 169 -2.91 -21.51 18.26
N ARG A 170 -3.13 -20.34 18.85
CA ARG A 170 -2.57 -19.92 20.14
C ARG A 170 -3.72 -19.59 21.07
N THR A 171 -3.82 -20.31 22.17
CA THR A 171 -4.96 -20.19 23.09
C THR A 171 -4.48 -20.02 24.52
N ALA A 172 -5.16 -19.18 25.29
CA ALA A 172 -5.00 -19.11 26.73
C ALA A 172 -6.38 -19.04 27.40
N CYS A 173 -6.50 -19.68 28.56
CA CYS A 173 -7.72 -19.73 29.34
C CYS A 173 -7.36 -19.65 30.81
N GLY A 174 -7.78 -18.56 31.44
CA GLY A 174 -7.45 -18.14 32.79
C GLY A 174 -8.61 -18.21 33.77
N TYR A 175 -9.78 -18.68 33.31
CA TYR A 175 -10.93 -18.88 34.18
C TYR A 175 -10.54 -19.75 35.38
N ARG A 176 -10.87 -19.24 36.58
CA ARG A 176 -10.52 -19.89 37.84
C ARG A 176 -11.05 -21.32 37.91
N ARG A 177 -10.30 -22.19 38.59
CA ARG A 177 -10.75 -23.54 38.95
C ARG A 177 -11.59 -23.55 40.23
N THR A 178 -11.41 -22.55 41.09
CA THR A 178 -12.08 -22.39 42.38
C THR A 178 -12.49 -20.92 42.60
N LEU A 179 -13.44 -20.65 43.49
CA LEU A 179 -13.88 -19.28 43.79
C LEU A 179 -12.78 -18.40 44.45
N GLU A 180 -11.72 -19.01 44.99
CA GLU A 180 -10.70 -18.34 45.80
C GLU A 180 -9.50 -17.80 45.00
N GLU A 181 -9.14 -18.43 43.88
CA GLU A 181 -8.04 -17.97 43.02
C GLU A 181 -8.49 -16.78 42.18
N PRO A 182 -7.67 -15.77 41.83
CA PRO A 182 -8.02 -14.76 40.82
C PRO A 182 -7.97 -15.33 39.38
N ASP A 183 -8.79 -14.82 38.46
CA ASP A 183 -8.70 -15.21 37.05
C ASP A 183 -7.36 -14.71 36.49
N ALA A 184 -6.70 -15.53 35.68
CA ALA A 184 -5.53 -15.06 34.96
C ALA A 184 -5.98 -14.09 33.85
N ILE A 185 -5.44 -12.87 33.89
CA ILE A 185 -5.77 -11.82 32.93
C ILE A 185 -4.74 -11.83 31.80
N PHE A 186 -5.22 -11.82 30.55
CA PHE A 186 -4.41 -11.72 29.34
C PHE A 186 -4.67 -10.39 28.64
N THR A 187 -3.72 -9.94 27.82
CA THR A 187 -3.84 -8.69 27.03
C THR A 187 -3.58 -8.96 25.55
N PRO A 188 -4.56 -9.51 24.81
CA PRO A 188 -4.36 -9.89 23.41
C PRO A 188 -4.31 -8.69 22.45
N LEU A 189 -4.86 -7.52 22.83
CA LEU A 189 -4.83 -6.31 22.00
C LEU A 189 -4.41 -5.09 22.81
N TYR A 190 -3.72 -4.18 22.14
CA TYR A 190 -3.37 -2.88 22.70
C TYR A 190 -3.28 -1.84 21.58
N ARG A 191 -3.59 -0.58 21.92
CA ARG A 191 -3.41 0.58 21.03
C ARG A 191 -2.20 1.38 21.48
N LEU A 192 -1.36 1.73 20.52
CA LEU A 192 -0.19 2.57 20.73
C LEU A 192 -0.42 3.97 20.14
N LYS A 193 0.09 5.00 20.81
CA LYS A 193 0.20 6.36 20.26
C LYS A 193 1.62 6.89 20.34
N LYS A 194 2.01 7.66 19.34
CA LYS A 194 3.35 8.25 19.27
C LYS A 194 3.38 9.58 20.02
N ILE A 195 4.36 9.74 20.92
CA ILE A 195 4.58 11.04 21.57
C ILE A 195 5.37 11.92 20.61
N SER A 196 4.67 12.81 19.89
CA SER A 196 5.28 13.78 18.99
C SER A 196 6.11 14.83 19.75
N ARG A 197 7.18 15.33 19.12
CA ARG A 197 7.84 16.56 19.58
C ARG A 197 6.83 17.68 19.43
N GLY A 198 6.39 18.27 20.55
CA GLY A 198 5.49 19.42 20.51
C GLY A 198 6.04 20.52 19.59
N TRP A 199 5.14 21.32 19.03
CA TRP A 199 5.52 22.43 18.14
C TRP A 199 6.64 23.26 18.77
N PRO A 200 7.63 23.70 17.97
CA PRO A 200 8.56 24.71 18.42
C PRO A 200 7.73 25.88 18.97
N ARG A 201 7.88 26.19 20.26
CA ARG A 201 7.28 27.41 20.80
C ARG A 201 7.91 28.59 20.06
N TYR A 202 7.25 29.07 19.01
CA TYR A 202 7.62 30.31 18.37
C TYR A 202 7.55 31.38 19.44
N ARG A 203 8.72 31.92 19.79
CA ARG A 203 8.88 32.85 20.90
C ARG A 203 8.25 34.19 20.47
N GLY A 204 6.98 34.42 20.83
CA GLY A 204 6.38 35.76 20.79
C GLY A 204 4.96 35.90 20.23
N VAL A 205 4.33 34.87 19.67
CA VAL A 205 2.95 34.99 19.17
C VAL A 205 2.13 33.79 19.66
N SER A 206 1.39 34.00 20.76
CA SER A 206 0.31 33.10 21.15
C SER A 206 -0.83 33.32 20.16
N VAL A 207 -0.97 32.45 19.17
CA VAL A 207 -2.16 32.44 18.30
C VAL A 207 -3.28 31.79 19.11
N PRO A 208 -4.31 32.54 19.56
CA PRO A 208 -5.45 31.94 20.25
C PRO A 208 -6.27 31.15 19.22
N GLY A 209 -6.53 29.86 19.48
CA GLY A 209 -7.41 29.03 18.65
C GLY A 209 -6.74 27.99 17.75
N LEU A 210 -5.43 27.74 17.88
CA LEU A 210 -4.86 26.53 17.28
C LEU A 210 -5.31 25.31 18.10
N GLU A 211 -6.14 24.46 17.49
CA GLU A 211 -6.54 23.17 18.04
C GLU A 211 -5.30 22.38 18.48
N GLU A 212 -5.39 21.74 19.65
CA GLU A 212 -4.27 20.94 20.14
C GLU A 212 -3.87 19.90 19.11
N PRO A 213 -2.56 19.71 18.84
CA PRO A 213 -2.13 18.73 17.86
C PRO A 213 -2.63 17.35 18.29
N VAL A 214 -3.54 16.82 17.48
CA VAL A 214 -4.14 15.50 17.62
C VAL A 214 -2.99 14.50 17.82
N SER A 215 -3.06 13.72 18.90
CA SER A 215 -2.10 12.64 19.13
C SER A 215 -2.19 11.66 17.95
N GLU A 216 -1.09 11.46 17.25
CA GLU A 216 -1.03 10.50 16.14
C GLU A 216 -0.99 9.07 16.71
N ASP A 217 -1.83 8.20 16.14
CA ASP A 217 -1.75 6.77 16.40
C ASP A 217 -0.37 6.27 15.94
N TYR A 218 0.22 5.35 16.71
CA TYR A 218 1.55 4.83 16.37
C TYR A 218 1.41 3.87 15.19
N SER A 219 1.89 4.29 14.03
CA SER A 219 2.15 3.38 12.93
C SER A 219 3.30 2.44 13.28
N PRO A 220 3.17 1.12 13.04
CA PRO A 220 4.27 0.18 13.19
C PRO A 220 5.52 0.61 12.42
N PRO A 221 6.72 0.14 12.79
CA PRO A 221 7.97 0.53 12.14
C PRO A 221 8.17 -0.11 10.76
N TRP A 222 7.25 -0.98 10.33
CA TRP A 222 7.23 -1.57 8.99
C TRP A 222 6.27 -0.79 8.08
N GLU A 223 6.58 -0.74 6.78
CA GLU A 223 5.66 -0.25 5.74
C GLU A 223 4.48 -1.22 5.56
N GLU A 224 3.52 -0.88 4.69
CA GLU A 224 2.47 -1.85 4.33
C GLU A 224 3.10 -3.21 3.99
N LEU A 225 2.59 -4.26 4.64
CA LEU A 225 3.06 -5.62 4.38
C LEU A 225 2.26 -6.17 3.19
N ASP A 226 2.91 -6.93 2.34
CA ASP A 226 2.20 -7.65 1.29
C ASP A 226 1.43 -8.87 1.85
N GLU A 227 0.74 -9.58 0.98
CA GLU A 227 0.02 -10.81 1.30
C GLU A 227 0.92 -11.94 1.85
N ASP A 228 2.24 -11.83 1.70
CA ASP A 228 3.26 -12.75 2.23
C ASP A 228 3.87 -12.25 3.56
N GLY A 229 3.40 -11.12 4.08
CA GLY A 229 3.89 -10.52 5.32
C GLY A 229 5.30 -9.96 5.20
N GLU A 230 5.79 -9.75 3.98
CA GLU A 230 7.05 -9.08 3.71
C GLU A 230 6.80 -7.57 3.61
N GLU A 231 7.75 -6.78 4.10
CA GLU A 231 7.66 -5.33 3.99
C GLU A 231 7.65 -4.94 2.52
N ILE A 232 6.64 -4.17 2.10
CA ILE A 232 6.65 -3.56 0.77
C ILE A 232 7.71 -2.46 0.81
N TYR A 233 8.96 -2.82 0.51
CA TYR A 233 10.06 -1.86 0.40
C TYR A 233 9.79 -0.94 -0.78
N GLN A 234 9.36 0.29 -0.50
CA GLN A 234 9.52 1.39 -1.45
C GLN A 234 11.03 1.66 -1.62
N ILE A 235 11.70 1.01 -2.58
CA ILE A 235 13.14 1.21 -2.80
C ILE A 235 13.37 2.56 -3.47
N LEU A 236 13.81 3.53 -2.67
CA LEU A 236 14.54 4.73 -3.08
C LEU A 236 15.90 4.31 -3.66
N GLN A 237 16.04 4.15 -4.99
CA GLN A 237 17.31 3.75 -5.60
C GLN A 237 18.25 4.96 -5.81
N TYR A 238 19.20 5.12 -4.88
CA TYR A 238 20.49 5.78 -5.08
C TYR A 238 21.53 4.72 -5.46
N ASN A 239 22.24 4.85 -6.60
CA ASN A 239 23.55 4.23 -6.77
C ASN A 239 24.47 5.04 -7.69
N TYR A 240 25.61 5.47 -7.13
CA TYR A 240 26.83 5.91 -7.80
C TYR A 240 27.75 4.69 -7.97
N ALA A 241 28.36 4.51 -9.15
CA ALA A 241 29.43 3.53 -9.36
C ALA A 241 30.81 4.21 -9.34
N VAL A 242 31.74 3.68 -8.55
CA VAL A 242 33.18 4.00 -8.57
C VAL A 242 33.96 2.79 -9.06
N ARG A 243 34.94 3.05 -9.93
CA ARG A 243 35.76 2.09 -10.70
C ARG A 243 36.99 1.65 -9.89
N VAL A 244 37.39 0.37 -9.97
CA VAL A 244 38.80 -0.04 -9.71
C VAL A 244 39.21 -1.20 -10.64
N PRO A 245 40.44 -1.23 -11.21
CA PRO A 245 40.91 -2.26 -12.12
C PRO A 245 41.65 -3.44 -11.45
N SER A 246 41.75 -4.50 -12.25
CA SER A 246 42.19 -5.88 -12.05
C SER A 246 43.67 -6.12 -11.70
N HIS A 247 43.95 -7.01 -10.75
CA HIS A 247 44.97 -8.06 -10.83
C HIS A 247 44.82 -9.05 -9.65
N LEU A 248 44.39 -10.28 -9.95
CA LEU A 248 44.69 -11.59 -9.32
C LEU A 248 43.47 -12.51 -9.39
N ALA A 249 43.62 -13.58 -10.19
CA ALA A 249 42.72 -14.70 -10.25
C ALA A 249 42.88 -15.59 -9.02
N VAL A 250 41.76 -15.97 -8.39
CA VAL A 250 41.65 -17.25 -7.67
C VAL A 250 40.24 -17.79 -7.87
N ASN A 251 40.19 -19.06 -8.27
CA ASN A 251 39.03 -19.94 -8.40
C ASN A 251 37.99 -19.74 -7.28
N SER A 252 36.70 -19.67 -7.63
CA SER A 252 35.64 -20.11 -6.73
C SER A 252 34.38 -20.53 -7.47
N ALA A 253 33.81 -21.60 -6.94
CA ALA A 253 32.81 -22.45 -7.54
C ALA A 253 31.46 -21.76 -7.78
N VAL A 254 30.79 -22.28 -8.80
CA VAL A 254 29.38 -22.10 -9.13
C VAL A 254 28.52 -22.28 -7.86
N ILE A 255 27.93 -21.19 -7.40
CA ILE A 255 26.72 -21.22 -6.58
C ILE A 255 25.63 -20.62 -7.47
N GLN A 256 24.79 -21.50 -8.05
CA GLN A 256 23.49 -21.11 -8.58
C GLN A 256 22.64 -20.64 -7.40
N LEU A 257 22.70 -19.33 -7.10
CA LEU A 257 21.71 -18.66 -6.28
C LEU A 257 20.42 -18.64 -7.07
N ALA A 258 19.42 -19.38 -6.58
CA ALA A 258 18.04 -19.21 -7.00
C ALA A 258 17.67 -17.73 -6.86
N THR A 259 17.37 -17.10 -8.00
CA THR A 259 17.04 -15.69 -8.12
C THR A 259 15.79 -15.41 -7.28
N TYR A 260 15.94 -14.57 -6.27
CA TYR A 260 14.89 -14.17 -5.32
C TYR A 260 13.70 -13.47 -6.03
N PRO A 261 12.47 -13.57 -5.48
CA PRO A 261 11.27 -12.95 -6.05
C PRO A 261 11.30 -11.40 -6.12
N SER A 262 12.19 -10.71 -5.40
CA SER A 262 12.32 -9.25 -5.51
C SER A 262 12.97 -8.80 -6.83
N VAL A 263 13.85 -9.63 -7.42
CA VAL A 263 14.41 -9.38 -8.77
C VAL A 263 13.31 -9.53 -9.82
N ALA A 264 12.43 -10.54 -9.66
CA ALA A 264 11.31 -10.76 -10.58
C ALA A 264 10.28 -9.61 -10.58
N MET A 265 10.07 -8.93 -9.45
CA MET A 265 9.21 -7.74 -9.40
C MET A 265 9.82 -6.54 -10.14
N GLY A 266 11.11 -6.24 -9.94
CA GLY A 266 11.79 -5.14 -10.66
C GLY A 266 11.88 -5.37 -12.17
N VAL A 267 12.10 -6.63 -12.57
CA VAL A 267 12.14 -7.03 -13.98
C VAL A 267 10.77 -6.85 -14.66
N SER A 268 9.67 -7.07 -13.93
CA SER A 268 8.32 -6.90 -14.47
C SER A 268 7.93 -5.42 -14.64
N SER A 269 8.27 -4.56 -13.67
CA SER A 269 8.02 -3.12 -13.78
C SER A 269 8.82 -2.50 -14.92
N LYS A 270 10.14 -2.79 -15.03
CA LYS A 270 11.01 -2.27 -16.09
C LYS A 270 10.47 -2.59 -17.48
N LYS A 271 10.00 -3.84 -17.69
CA LYS A 271 9.39 -4.29 -18.94
C LYS A 271 8.12 -3.53 -19.30
N TYR A 272 7.22 -3.37 -18.34
CA TYR A 272 6.00 -2.60 -18.58
C TYR A 272 6.33 -1.18 -19.02
N VAL A 273 7.24 -0.52 -18.31
CA VAL A 273 7.68 0.84 -18.62
C VAL A 273 8.27 0.92 -20.02
N ASP A 274 9.14 -0.02 -20.40
CA ASP A 274 9.75 -0.07 -21.74
C ASP A 274 8.72 -0.24 -22.86
N LEU A 275 7.79 -1.19 -22.72
CA LEU A 275 6.75 -1.45 -23.72
C LEU A 275 5.82 -0.25 -23.90
N ILE A 276 5.39 0.38 -22.79
CA ILE A 276 4.56 1.59 -22.83
C ILE A 276 5.33 2.78 -23.41
N PHE A 277 6.62 2.92 -23.07
CA PHE A 277 7.46 3.99 -23.62
C PHE A 277 7.63 3.84 -25.13
N LYS A 278 7.90 2.63 -25.63
CA LYS A 278 7.98 2.36 -27.08
C LYS A 278 6.67 2.65 -27.80
N ALA A 279 5.52 2.35 -27.17
CA ALA A 279 4.21 2.58 -27.77
C ALA A 279 3.75 4.04 -27.73
N SER A 280 4.20 4.84 -26.75
CA SER A 280 3.60 6.15 -26.47
C SER A 280 4.59 7.33 -26.41
N GLY A 281 5.89 7.07 -26.28
CA GLY A 281 6.90 8.07 -25.93
C GLY A 281 6.78 8.61 -24.51
N LYS A 282 5.91 8.03 -23.67
CA LYS A 282 5.71 8.39 -22.26
C LYS A 282 6.10 7.21 -21.36
N TYR A 283 6.56 7.50 -20.17
CA TYR A 283 6.88 6.50 -19.16
C TYR A 283 5.60 5.98 -18.52
N GLY A 284 5.45 4.66 -18.48
CA GLY A 284 4.46 3.98 -17.65
C GLY A 284 4.79 4.19 -16.18
N ASN A 285 3.79 4.52 -15.36
CA ASN A 285 3.90 4.37 -13.92
C ASN A 285 3.38 2.98 -13.53
N TRP A 286 4.28 2.12 -13.06
CA TRP A 286 3.92 0.77 -12.63
C TRP A 286 3.09 0.75 -11.33
N ASP A 287 3.18 1.84 -10.56
CA ASP A 287 2.42 2.05 -9.33
C ASP A 287 1.67 3.40 -9.38
N PRO A 288 0.57 3.52 -10.17
CA PRO A 288 -0.16 4.78 -10.34
C PRO A 288 -0.69 5.47 -9.08
N PRO A 289 -0.96 4.78 -7.94
CA PRO A 289 -1.21 5.43 -6.65
C PRO A 289 -0.05 6.30 -6.16
N HIS A 290 1.19 5.95 -6.52
CA HIS A 290 2.34 6.81 -6.29
C HIS A 290 2.29 8.00 -7.25
N THR A 291 2.01 9.18 -6.71
CA THR A 291 1.78 10.38 -7.52
C THR A 291 3.09 10.94 -8.08
N VAL A 292 3.09 11.17 -9.39
CA VAL A 292 4.17 11.85 -10.11
C VAL A 292 3.62 13.19 -10.59
N GLU A 293 4.24 14.29 -10.18
CA GLU A 293 3.73 15.63 -10.47
C GLU A 293 4.60 16.34 -11.52
N VAL A 294 3.97 17.22 -12.31
CA VAL A 294 4.72 18.10 -13.22
C VAL A 294 5.74 18.93 -12.43
N GLY A 295 6.96 18.97 -12.95
CA GLY A 295 8.09 19.65 -12.31
C GLY A 295 8.86 18.78 -11.31
N ASP A 296 8.41 17.56 -11.02
CA ASP A 296 9.24 16.59 -10.30
C ASP A 296 10.52 16.30 -11.09
N TRP A 297 11.66 16.26 -10.42
CA TRP A 297 12.95 15.97 -11.03
C TRP A 297 13.68 14.86 -10.29
N GLY A 298 14.45 14.07 -11.04
CA GLY A 298 15.07 12.86 -10.51
C GLY A 298 15.73 12.00 -11.58
N LYS A 299 15.75 10.69 -11.34
CA LYS A 299 16.32 9.69 -12.25
C LYS A 299 15.38 8.50 -12.38
N VAL A 300 15.38 7.87 -13.54
CA VAL A 300 14.77 6.55 -13.71
C VAL A 300 15.76 5.52 -13.21
N ASP A 301 15.33 4.64 -12.31
CA ASP A 301 16.15 3.51 -11.91
C ASP A 301 16.25 2.49 -13.04
N ARG A 302 17.48 2.02 -13.33
CA ARG A 302 17.74 1.09 -14.44
C ARG A 302 17.19 -0.32 -14.20
N GLY A 303 17.14 -0.77 -12.95
CA GLY A 303 16.68 -2.11 -12.58
C GLY A 303 15.16 -2.23 -12.53
N THR A 304 14.46 -1.21 -12.06
CA THR A 304 13.00 -1.24 -11.86
C THR A 304 12.23 -0.46 -12.90
N GLY A 305 12.84 0.50 -13.59
CA GLY A 305 12.13 1.43 -14.47
C GLY A 305 11.31 2.49 -13.75
N ASN A 306 11.35 2.52 -12.41
CA ASN A 306 10.62 3.51 -11.63
C ASN A 306 11.34 4.86 -11.64
N PHE A 307 10.57 5.94 -11.66
CA PHE A 307 11.10 7.29 -11.48
C PHE A 307 11.33 7.57 -9.99
N VAL A 308 12.59 7.78 -9.62
CA VAL A 308 13.01 8.13 -8.26
C VAL A 308 13.06 9.65 -8.15
N LYS A 309 12.04 10.22 -7.52
CA LYS A 309 11.92 11.66 -7.26
C LYS A 309 13.00 12.14 -6.28
N GLU A 310 13.73 13.17 -6.67
CA GLU A 310 14.73 13.84 -5.82
C GLU A 310 14.26 15.23 -5.37
N GLY A 311 13.34 15.86 -6.10
CA GLY A 311 12.71 17.12 -5.72
C GLY A 311 11.64 17.56 -6.72
N ASN A 312 11.15 18.79 -6.57
CA ASN A 312 10.23 19.43 -7.50
C ASN A 312 10.68 20.87 -7.78
N ILE A 313 10.72 21.31 -9.04
CA ILE A 313 11.25 22.62 -9.43
C ILE A 313 10.43 23.80 -8.89
N PHE A 314 9.17 23.58 -8.50
CA PHE A 314 8.31 24.62 -7.91
C PHE A 314 8.43 24.68 -6.39
N ARG A 315 8.82 23.58 -5.74
CA ARG A 315 8.98 23.50 -4.28
C ARG A 315 10.42 23.73 -3.82
N ASP A 316 11.38 23.51 -4.71
CA ASP A 316 12.79 23.75 -4.44
C ASP A 316 13.09 25.27 -4.38
N PRO A 317 13.76 25.79 -3.33
CA PRO A 317 13.99 27.23 -3.18
C PRO A 317 14.82 27.89 -4.29
N GLU A 318 15.83 27.20 -4.83
CA GLU A 318 16.70 27.80 -5.86
C GLU A 318 16.01 27.77 -7.23
N CYS A 319 15.29 26.69 -7.53
CA CYS A 319 14.50 26.59 -8.77
C CYS A 319 13.34 27.59 -8.74
N SER A 320 12.58 27.63 -7.64
CA SER A 320 11.42 28.50 -7.51
C SER A 320 11.80 29.99 -7.56
N ALA A 321 12.94 30.40 -7.00
CA ALA A 321 13.45 31.76 -7.14
C ALA A 321 13.67 32.15 -8.60
N LEU A 322 14.26 31.28 -9.43
CA LEU A 322 14.49 31.54 -10.86
C LEU A 322 13.19 31.55 -11.69
N LEU A 323 12.18 30.81 -11.24
CA LEU A 323 10.86 30.75 -11.89
C LEU A 323 9.92 31.86 -11.44
N SER A 324 10.19 32.51 -10.30
CA SER A 324 9.38 33.62 -9.78
C SER A 324 9.41 34.85 -10.69
N ASP A 325 10.50 35.03 -11.44
CA ASP A 325 10.65 36.13 -12.41
C ASP A 325 9.98 35.81 -13.78
N ALA A 326 9.22 34.72 -13.89
CA ALA A 326 8.56 34.32 -15.13
C ALA A 326 7.32 35.19 -15.41
N PRO A 327 6.97 35.45 -16.69
CA PRO A 327 5.76 36.20 -17.00
C PRO A 327 4.53 35.54 -16.35
N ASP A 328 3.51 36.34 -16.02
CA ASP A 328 2.31 35.96 -15.23
C ASP A 328 1.48 34.78 -15.78
N ALA A 329 1.84 34.21 -16.93
CA ALA A 329 1.18 33.04 -17.49
C ALA A 329 1.45 31.80 -16.63
N PRO A 330 0.45 30.90 -16.44
CA PRO A 330 0.64 29.69 -15.67
C PRO A 330 1.69 28.80 -16.33
N LEU A 331 2.73 28.45 -15.58
CA LEU A 331 3.81 27.56 -16.03
C LEU A 331 3.34 26.12 -16.23
N ILE A 332 2.19 25.76 -15.67
CA ILE A 332 1.51 24.48 -15.83
C ILE A 332 0.17 24.72 -16.52
N LYS A 333 -0.04 24.04 -17.65
CA LYS A 333 -1.34 24.02 -18.35
C LYS A 333 -2.03 22.70 -18.10
N ARG A 334 -3.33 22.74 -17.85
CA ARG A 334 -4.18 21.55 -17.79
C ARG A 334 -4.77 21.31 -19.17
N GLY A 335 -4.60 20.10 -19.70
CA GLY A 335 -5.27 19.65 -20.92
C GLY A 335 -6.73 19.30 -20.67
N ASP A 336 -7.49 19.24 -21.75
CA ASP A 336 -8.87 18.76 -21.72
C ASP A 336 -8.89 17.27 -21.35
N PRO A 337 -9.89 16.82 -20.57
CA PRO A 337 -10.03 15.41 -20.23
C PRO A 337 -10.42 14.59 -21.49
N GLU A 338 -9.76 13.46 -21.66
CA GLU A 338 -10.11 12.41 -22.61
C GLU A 338 -10.98 11.37 -21.91
N ASP A 339 -12.13 11.02 -22.51
CA ASP A 339 -13.06 10.04 -21.94
C ASP A 339 -12.39 8.70 -21.66
N VAL A 340 -11.61 8.20 -22.63
CA VAL A 340 -10.89 6.92 -22.55
C VAL A 340 -9.56 7.03 -23.29
N LEU A 341 -8.46 6.86 -22.55
CA LEU A 341 -7.12 6.67 -23.09
C LEU A 341 -6.76 5.19 -23.11
N ARG A 342 -6.32 4.67 -24.25
CA ARG A 342 -5.80 3.30 -24.40
C ARG A 342 -4.45 3.28 -25.06
N ILE A 343 -3.50 2.59 -24.43
CA ILE A 343 -2.16 2.32 -24.97
C ILE A 343 -1.95 0.82 -24.96
N THR A 344 -1.52 0.26 -26.08
CA THR A 344 -1.29 -1.18 -26.22
C THR A 344 0.01 -1.41 -26.97
N ALA A 345 0.86 -2.26 -26.40
CA ALA A 345 2.11 -2.70 -26.99
C ALA A 345 2.07 -4.23 -27.12
N GLY A 346 2.54 -4.78 -28.25
CA GLY A 346 2.73 -6.23 -28.42
C GLY A 346 1.45 -7.07 -28.55
N ALA A 347 0.28 -6.46 -28.75
CA ALA A 347 -1.00 -7.16 -28.89
C ALA A 347 -1.73 -6.81 -30.19
N GLN A 348 -2.52 -7.75 -30.71
CA GLN A 348 -3.53 -7.45 -31.73
C GLN A 348 -4.84 -7.15 -31.01
N MET A 349 -5.32 -5.91 -31.14
CA MET A 349 -6.56 -5.49 -30.51
C MET A 349 -7.73 -5.81 -31.43
N GLU A 350 -8.61 -6.72 -31.00
CA GLU A 350 -9.96 -6.82 -31.58
C GLU A 350 -10.87 -5.86 -30.81
N LEU A 351 -11.06 -4.66 -31.36
CA LEU A 351 -12.04 -3.72 -30.82
C LEU A 351 -13.45 -4.24 -31.11
N LYS A 352 -14.00 -5.05 -30.20
CA LYS A 352 -15.44 -5.29 -30.19
C LYS A 352 -16.10 -4.05 -29.61
N ASN A 353 -16.49 -3.15 -30.52
CA ASN A 353 -17.27 -1.92 -30.35
C ASN A 353 -17.39 -1.41 -28.91
N ASP A 354 -16.82 -0.23 -28.65
CA ASP A 354 -17.15 0.61 -27.50
C ASP A 354 -18.66 0.93 -27.53
N LEU A 355 -19.47 0.00 -27.01
CA LEU A 355 -20.88 0.21 -26.78
C LEU A 355 -20.99 1.15 -25.58
N TYR A 356 -20.94 2.45 -25.88
CA TYR A 356 -21.57 3.45 -25.04
C TYR A 356 -23.08 3.20 -25.08
N THR A 357 -23.56 2.23 -24.31
CA THR A 357 -24.96 2.22 -23.92
C THR A 357 -25.14 3.29 -22.85
N GLU A 358 -25.17 4.56 -23.26
CA GLU A 358 -26.00 5.55 -22.57
C GLU A 358 -27.46 5.16 -22.80
N VAL A 359 -27.94 4.11 -22.11
CA VAL A 359 -29.38 3.87 -22.07
C VAL A 359 -29.93 4.77 -20.98
N GLY A 360 -30.23 6.00 -21.40
CA GLY A 360 -31.09 6.89 -20.65
C GLY A 360 -32.40 6.19 -20.31
N GLY A 361 -32.78 6.28 -19.04
CA GLY A 361 -34.14 6.04 -18.59
C GLY A 361 -34.45 4.61 -18.16
N MET A 362 -33.77 4.09 -17.13
CA MET A 362 -34.30 3.24 -16.05
C MET A 362 -33.20 2.31 -15.50
N GLY A 363 -32.41 2.78 -14.54
CA GLY A 363 -31.70 1.92 -13.56
C GLY A 363 -30.57 0.99 -14.03
N GLU A 364 -30.36 0.76 -15.34
CA GLU A 364 -29.42 -0.28 -15.77
C GLU A 364 -27.94 0.11 -15.59
N LEU A 365 -27.15 -0.88 -15.13
CA LEU A 365 -25.70 -0.85 -14.96
C LEU A 365 -24.99 -0.47 -16.28
N GLY A 366 -24.63 0.80 -16.42
CA GLY A 366 -23.86 1.28 -17.57
C GLY A 366 -22.45 0.70 -17.58
N VAL A 367 -22.10 -0.03 -18.65
CA VAL A 367 -20.70 -0.32 -18.99
C VAL A 367 -20.12 0.96 -19.59
N ARG A 368 -19.15 1.56 -18.92
CA ARG A 368 -18.51 2.81 -19.37
C ARG A 368 -17.42 2.55 -20.40
N VAL A 369 -16.64 1.50 -20.17
CA VAL A 369 -15.52 1.11 -21.02
C VAL A 369 -15.52 -0.39 -21.14
N SER A 370 -15.29 -0.93 -22.33
CA SER A 370 -15.05 -2.36 -22.53
C SER A 370 -14.01 -2.60 -23.61
N GLY A 371 -13.10 -3.55 -23.40
CA GLY A 371 -12.07 -3.91 -24.37
C GLY A 371 -11.74 -5.39 -24.29
N SER A 372 -11.32 -5.95 -25.42
CA SER A 372 -10.80 -7.31 -25.53
C SER A 372 -9.52 -7.34 -26.35
N TRP A 373 -8.54 -8.10 -25.90
CA TRP A 373 -7.25 -8.25 -26.55
C TRP A 373 -6.94 -9.72 -26.78
N GLU A 374 -6.29 -9.99 -27.90
CA GLU A 374 -5.69 -11.29 -28.18
C GLU A 374 -4.18 -11.13 -28.33
N PHE A 375 -3.44 -11.88 -27.52
CA PHE A 375 -1.99 -11.84 -27.44
C PHE A 375 -1.40 -13.07 -28.11
N THR A 376 -0.45 -12.83 -29.01
CA THR A 376 0.31 -13.92 -29.60
C THR A 376 1.35 -14.44 -28.60
N PRO A 377 1.58 -15.76 -28.49
CA PRO A 377 2.60 -16.31 -27.59
C PRO A 377 4.03 -15.80 -27.81
N ARG A 378 4.32 -15.26 -29.01
CA ARG A 378 5.65 -14.77 -29.38
C ARG A 378 6.07 -13.51 -28.64
N ASN A 379 5.13 -12.62 -28.35
CA ASN A 379 5.44 -11.31 -27.80
C ASN A 379 4.77 -11.13 -26.43
N ARG A 380 5.50 -10.56 -25.47
CA ARG A 380 4.85 -9.94 -24.32
C ARG A 380 4.09 -8.72 -24.79
N ALA A 381 3.02 -8.42 -24.08
CA ALA A 381 2.17 -7.29 -24.33
C ALA A 381 1.96 -6.49 -23.05
N ALA A 382 1.82 -5.18 -23.23
CA ALA A 382 1.42 -4.27 -22.18
C ALA A 382 0.16 -3.52 -22.64
N VAL A 383 -0.80 -3.38 -21.73
CA VAL A 383 -2.01 -2.60 -21.95
C VAL A 383 -2.13 -1.59 -20.81
N LEU A 384 -2.46 -0.35 -21.16
CA LEU A 384 -2.95 0.66 -20.25
C LEU A 384 -4.30 1.15 -20.77
N THR A 385 -5.30 1.11 -19.91
CA THR A 385 -6.58 1.81 -20.13
C THR A 385 -6.78 2.78 -18.97
N ALA A 386 -7.06 4.04 -19.26
CA ALA A 386 -7.39 5.07 -18.29
C ALA A 386 -8.67 5.80 -18.72
N THR A 387 -9.51 6.21 -17.78
CA THR A 387 -10.79 6.90 -18.06
C THR A 387 -10.80 8.29 -17.45
N ASP A 388 -11.47 9.24 -18.10
CA ASP A 388 -11.43 10.68 -17.75
C ASP A 388 -10.00 11.19 -17.53
N ALA A 389 -9.09 10.76 -18.41
CA ALA A 389 -7.68 11.05 -18.30
C ALA A 389 -7.41 12.50 -18.70
N TYR A 390 -6.68 13.26 -17.91
CA TYR A 390 -6.25 14.61 -18.26
C TYR A 390 -4.76 14.79 -17.99
N SER A 391 -4.07 15.53 -18.84
CA SER A 391 -2.64 15.82 -18.68
C SER A 391 -2.42 17.21 -18.09
N ASN A 392 -1.46 17.31 -17.17
CA ASN A 392 -0.82 18.58 -16.81
C ASN A 392 0.48 18.72 -17.61
N TYR A 393 0.74 19.88 -18.20
CA TYR A 393 1.89 20.15 -19.08
C TYR A 393 2.74 21.31 -18.55
N LEU A 394 4.06 21.17 -18.62
CA LEU A 394 5.04 22.21 -18.31
C LEU A 394 5.33 23.07 -19.54
N GLU A 395 5.35 24.39 -19.38
CA GLU A 395 5.82 25.33 -20.41
C GLU A 395 7.35 25.30 -20.54
N VAL A 396 7.88 24.23 -21.14
CA VAL A 396 9.33 23.98 -21.27
C VAL A 396 10.09 25.13 -21.93
N GLY A 397 9.45 25.84 -22.87
CA GLY A 397 10.03 27.00 -23.55
C GLY A 397 10.33 28.19 -22.63
N VAL A 398 9.63 28.30 -21.51
CA VAL A 398 9.82 29.35 -20.50
C VAL A 398 10.70 28.84 -19.35
N VAL A 399 10.46 27.60 -18.93
CA VAL A 399 11.06 27.02 -17.72
C VAL A 399 12.51 26.59 -17.95
N PHE A 400 12.81 25.85 -19.01
CA PHE A 400 14.14 25.26 -19.21
C PHE A 400 15.27 26.29 -19.41
N PRO A 401 15.08 27.42 -20.12
CA PRO A 401 16.11 28.45 -20.25
C PRO A 401 16.60 29.00 -18.90
N ARG A 402 15.71 29.03 -17.89
CA ARG A 402 16.00 29.54 -16.55
C ARG A 402 16.71 28.50 -15.69
N LEU A 403 16.34 27.23 -15.82
CA LEU A 403 16.86 26.15 -15.01
C LEU A 403 18.21 25.58 -15.49
N ARG A 404 18.60 25.82 -16.76
CA ARG A 404 19.79 25.20 -17.39
C ARG A 404 21.12 25.41 -16.68
N ASN A 405 21.25 26.48 -15.89
CA ASN A 405 22.49 26.79 -15.18
C ASN A 405 22.58 26.11 -13.80
N LEU A 406 21.52 25.44 -13.36
CA LEU A 406 21.49 24.76 -12.06
C LEU A 406 22.17 23.40 -12.15
N ARG A 407 23.35 23.28 -11.52
CA ARG A 407 24.14 22.04 -11.49
C ARG A 407 23.39 20.84 -10.90
N LYS A 408 22.44 21.06 -9.99
CA LYS A 408 21.69 19.96 -9.38
C LYS A 408 20.74 19.24 -10.36
N LEU A 409 20.31 19.93 -11.43
CA LEU A 409 19.47 19.35 -12.48
C LEU A 409 20.30 18.69 -13.59
N GLU A 410 21.63 18.75 -13.50
CA GLU A 410 22.55 18.20 -14.48
C GLU A 410 22.40 16.67 -14.58
N GLY A 411 22.01 16.17 -15.76
CA GLY A 411 21.80 14.75 -16.00
C GLY A 411 20.54 14.17 -15.33
N LYS A 412 19.66 15.03 -14.78
CA LYS A 412 18.37 14.64 -14.22
C LYS A 412 17.27 14.74 -15.29
N ALA A 413 16.22 13.94 -15.11
CA ALA A 413 14.98 14.08 -15.83
C ALA A 413 14.06 15.06 -15.09
N ILE A 414 13.25 15.82 -15.82
CA ILE A 414 12.14 16.60 -15.28
C ILE A 414 10.84 16.05 -15.88
N VAL A 415 9.83 15.86 -15.04
CA VAL A 415 8.47 15.53 -15.47
C VAL A 415 7.85 16.76 -16.13
N THR A 416 7.74 16.73 -17.45
CA THR A 416 7.17 17.83 -18.25
C THR A 416 5.70 17.62 -18.55
N GLU A 417 5.21 16.39 -18.42
CA GLU A 417 3.81 16.05 -18.55
C GLU A 417 3.47 14.97 -17.54
N ALA A 418 2.36 15.10 -16.82
CA ALA A 418 1.81 14.05 -15.96
C ALA A 418 0.35 13.84 -16.33
N LEU A 419 -0.01 12.60 -16.66
CA LEU A 419 -1.37 12.21 -16.98
C LEU A 419 -2.04 11.68 -15.71
N HIS A 420 -3.18 12.27 -15.38
CA HIS A 420 -3.97 11.96 -14.22
C HIS A 420 -5.30 11.35 -14.63
N CYS A 421 -5.80 10.38 -13.86
CA CYS A 421 -7.12 9.80 -14.12
C CYS A 421 -7.77 9.28 -12.82
N PRO A 422 -9.11 9.28 -12.74
CA PRO A 422 -9.84 8.66 -11.65
C PRO A 422 -9.90 7.13 -11.70
N ALA A 423 -9.70 6.49 -12.86
CA ALA A 423 -9.63 5.04 -12.92
C ALA A 423 -8.66 4.56 -13.99
N TYR A 424 -7.94 3.49 -13.69
CA TYR A 424 -6.99 2.87 -14.60
C TYR A 424 -7.00 1.34 -14.49
N ALA A 425 -6.54 0.70 -15.57
CA ALA A 425 -6.23 -0.72 -15.62
C ALA A 425 -4.93 -0.93 -16.43
N LEU A 426 -3.96 -1.60 -15.82
CA LEU A 426 -2.69 -2.01 -16.42
C LEU A 426 -2.69 -3.52 -16.57
N LEU A 427 -2.25 -4.04 -17.71
CA LEU A 427 -1.95 -5.44 -17.91
C LEU A 427 -0.52 -5.58 -18.42
N LEU A 428 0.20 -6.55 -17.88
CA LEU A 428 1.43 -7.06 -18.45
C LEU A 428 1.28 -8.57 -18.64
N THR A 429 1.41 -9.05 -19.88
CA THR A 429 1.26 -10.47 -20.17
C THR A 429 2.53 -11.26 -19.87
N GLU A 430 2.36 -12.54 -19.57
CA GLU A 430 3.48 -13.48 -19.41
C GLU A 430 4.02 -13.92 -20.78
N LYS A 431 5.34 -14.12 -20.85
CA LYS A 431 6.02 -14.63 -22.04
C LYS A 431 5.51 -16.01 -22.42
N GLY A 432 5.41 -16.27 -23.73
CA GLY A 432 5.24 -17.63 -24.27
C GLY A 432 3.84 -18.22 -24.11
N LYS A 433 2.94 -17.57 -23.36
CA LYS A 433 1.59 -18.08 -23.12
C LYS A 433 0.56 -17.54 -24.13
N GLY A 434 0.70 -16.29 -24.56
CA GLY A 434 -0.31 -15.63 -25.38
C GLY A 434 -1.68 -15.61 -24.67
N GLY A 435 -2.76 -15.62 -25.44
CA GLY A 435 -4.12 -15.81 -24.92
C GLY A 435 -4.97 -14.54 -24.99
N LYS A 436 -6.15 -14.61 -24.37
CA LYS A 436 -7.15 -13.54 -24.41
C LYS A 436 -7.24 -12.81 -23.09
N ALA A 437 -7.46 -11.50 -23.15
CA ALA A 437 -7.88 -10.72 -22.00
C ALA A 437 -9.08 -9.86 -22.35
N SER A 438 -9.94 -9.62 -21.37
CA SER A 438 -11.01 -8.64 -21.47
C SER A 438 -11.05 -7.76 -20.23
N LEU A 439 -11.54 -6.54 -20.41
CA LEU A 439 -11.66 -5.53 -19.38
C LEU A 439 -12.96 -4.77 -19.60
N SER A 440 -13.73 -4.54 -18.55
CA SER A 440 -14.87 -3.64 -18.56
C SER A 440 -14.96 -2.82 -17.29
N LEU A 441 -15.20 -1.51 -17.43
CA LEU A 441 -15.50 -0.62 -16.31
C LEU A 441 -17.01 -0.49 -16.20
N HIS A 442 -17.56 -0.83 -15.03
CA HIS A 442 -18.97 -0.65 -14.74
C HIS A 442 -19.14 0.58 -13.85
N THR A 443 -19.98 1.52 -14.28
CA THR A 443 -20.35 2.71 -13.51
C THR A 443 -21.87 2.72 -13.37
N GLY A 444 -22.39 2.25 -12.24
CA GLY A 444 -23.83 2.20 -12.00
C GLY A 444 -24.17 1.92 -10.55
N LEU A 445 -25.36 2.37 -10.13
CA LEU A 445 -25.95 1.97 -8.86
C LEU A 445 -26.35 0.49 -9.00
N SER A 446 -25.71 -0.43 -8.29
CA SER A 446 -26.13 -1.84 -8.33
C SER A 446 -27.53 -1.96 -7.76
N ASP A 447 -28.45 -2.59 -8.49
CA ASP A 447 -29.83 -2.93 -8.09
C ASP A 447 -29.90 -3.98 -6.95
N ILE A 448 -28.93 -3.95 -6.02
CA ILE A 448 -29.06 -4.71 -4.78
C ILE A 448 -30.12 -3.97 -3.95
N PRO A 449 -31.24 -4.63 -3.55
CA PRO A 449 -32.30 -3.99 -2.78
C PRO A 449 -31.70 -3.30 -1.56
N ALA A 450 -32.14 -2.08 -1.30
CA ALA A 450 -31.66 -1.17 -0.26
C ALA A 450 -31.86 -1.68 1.19
N ALA A 451 -31.27 -2.84 1.52
CA ALA A 451 -31.37 -3.50 2.81
C ALA A 451 -30.07 -3.45 3.62
N ALA A 452 -28.94 -3.02 3.05
CA ALA A 452 -27.71 -2.75 3.80
C ALA A 452 -26.94 -1.61 3.10
N GLY A 453 -26.71 -0.50 3.81
CA GLY A 453 -26.22 0.78 3.29
C GLY A 453 -24.77 0.80 2.79
N VAL A 454 -24.40 -0.07 1.85
CA VAL A 454 -23.13 -0.04 1.14
C VAL A 454 -23.39 0.49 -0.27
N GLY A 455 -22.99 1.74 -0.51
CA GLY A 455 -23.20 2.42 -1.79
C GLY A 455 -22.57 1.65 -2.95
N ALA A 456 -23.28 1.60 -4.07
CA ALA A 456 -22.80 0.97 -5.28
C ALA A 456 -21.54 1.67 -5.82
N GLY A 457 -20.41 0.96 -5.77
CA GLY A 457 -19.12 1.44 -6.25
C GLY A 457 -18.90 1.12 -7.73
N ALA A 458 -18.35 2.07 -8.49
CA ALA A 458 -17.78 1.78 -9.80
C ALA A 458 -16.60 0.81 -9.67
N GLY A 459 -16.41 -0.08 -10.64
CA GLY A 459 -15.36 -1.08 -10.56
C GLY A 459 -14.99 -1.73 -11.88
N TRP A 460 -13.73 -2.15 -11.98
CA TRP A 460 -13.22 -2.92 -13.11
C TRP A 460 -13.63 -4.39 -12.96
N LYS A 461 -14.19 -4.96 -14.03
CA LYS A 461 -14.28 -6.41 -14.24
C LYS A 461 -13.30 -6.78 -15.34
N PHE A 462 -12.58 -7.87 -15.15
CA PHE A 462 -11.59 -8.30 -16.14
C PHE A 462 -11.45 -9.81 -16.14
N THR A 463 -10.99 -10.35 -17.26
CA THR A 463 -10.47 -11.70 -17.38
C THR A 463 -9.13 -11.65 -18.09
N THR A 464 -8.25 -12.59 -17.77
CA THR A 464 -7.02 -12.78 -18.54
C THR A 464 -6.61 -14.25 -18.49
N GLU A 465 -6.17 -14.76 -19.64
CA GLU A 465 -5.58 -16.10 -19.76
C GLU A 465 -4.08 -16.08 -19.41
N SER A 466 -3.40 -14.93 -19.51
CA SER A 466 -1.99 -14.77 -19.13
C SER A 466 -1.67 -13.38 -18.56
N GLY A 467 -0.69 -13.32 -17.65
CA GLY A 467 -0.32 -12.07 -16.99
C GLY A 467 -1.23 -11.70 -15.83
N PHE A 468 -1.07 -10.47 -15.35
CA PHE A 468 -1.85 -9.95 -14.23
C PHE A 468 -2.30 -8.52 -14.49
N TRP A 469 -3.53 -8.25 -14.06
CA TRP A 469 -4.12 -6.92 -14.08
C TRP A 469 -3.77 -6.17 -12.79
N ARG A 470 -3.44 -4.89 -12.92
CA ARG A 470 -3.41 -3.91 -11.83
C ARG A 470 -4.46 -2.85 -12.12
N THR A 471 -5.47 -2.75 -11.28
CA THR A 471 -6.61 -1.87 -11.53
C THR A 471 -6.93 -1.04 -10.29
N ALA A 472 -7.31 0.20 -10.50
CA ALA A 472 -7.94 1.02 -9.46
C ALA A 472 -9.07 1.85 -10.03
N CYS A 473 -10.06 2.15 -9.19
CA CYS A 473 -11.22 2.94 -9.55
C CYS A 473 -11.56 3.87 -8.40
N GLY A 474 -11.31 5.16 -8.61
CA GLY A 474 -11.40 6.22 -7.63
C GLY A 474 -12.68 7.05 -7.72
N TYR A 475 -13.59 6.72 -8.64
CA TYR A 475 -14.87 7.43 -8.76
C TYR A 475 -15.63 7.42 -7.44
N ARG A 476 -15.86 8.62 -6.88
CA ARG A 476 -16.59 8.85 -5.62
C ARG A 476 -16.00 8.11 -4.40
N ALA A 477 -14.70 7.84 -4.42
CA ALA A 477 -14.02 7.05 -3.38
C ALA A 477 -13.75 7.82 -2.07
N THR A 478 -13.76 9.16 -2.09
CA THR A 478 -13.50 9.96 -0.87
C THR A 478 -14.80 10.40 -0.20
N LEU A 479 -14.79 10.47 1.14
CA LEU A 479 -15.89 11.00 1.96
C LEU A 479 -16.25 12.45 1.58
N ASP A 480 -15.29 13.17 1.00
CA ASP A 480 -15.41 14.56 0.56
C ASP A 480 -16.08 14.69 -0.82
N GLY A 481 -16.40 13.57 -1.47
CA GLY A 481 -17.04 13.54 -2.79
C GLY A 481 -16.08 13.78 -3.97
N ASN A 482 -14.78 13.87 -3.71
CA ASN A 482 -13.77 13.99 -4.76
C ASN A 482 -13.34 12.60 -5.26
N ASP A 483 -13.08 12.50 -6.56
CA ASP A 483 -12.51 11.29 -7.14
C ASP A 483 -11.04 11.14 -6.72
N ALA A 484 -10.60 9.92 -6.41
CA ALA A 484 -9.18 9.65 -6.21
C ALA A 484 -8.43 9.89 -7.53
N VAL A 485 -7.20 10.42 -7.47
CA VAL A 485 -6.43 10.78 -8.67
C VAL A 485 -5.18 9.90 -8.75
N TYR A 486 -5.11 9.09 -9.81
CA TYR A 486 -3.96 8.24 -10.12
C TYR A 486 -3.11 8.86 -11.22
N THR A 487 -1.82 8.52 -11.29
CA THR A 487 -0.91 9.03 -12.34
C THR A 487 -0.28 7.87 -13.13
N PRO A 488 -0.98 7.28 -14.12
CA PRO A 488 -0.48 6.10 -14.83
C PRO A 488 0.58 6.39 -15.90
N LEU A 489 0.74 7.64 -16.36
CA LEU A 489 1.74 8.03 -17.36
C LEU A 489 2.36 9.36 -17.03
N TYR A 490 3.62 9.52 -17.43
CA TYR A 490 4.31 10.81 -17.39
C TYR A 490 5.38 10.91 -18.49
N ARG A 491 5.73 12.13 -18.88
CA ARG A 491 6.78 12.42 -19.86
C ARG A 491 7.98 13.03 -19.15
N LEU A 492 9.16 12.52 -19.49
CA LEU A 492 10.43 13.00 -18.95
C LEU A 492 11.24 13.71 -20.05
N GLU A 493 11.75 14.89 -19.76
CA GLU A 493 12.70 15.60 -20.62
C GLU A 493 13.95 16.03 -19.82
N LYS A 494 15.08 16.16 -20.52
CA LYS A 494 16.33 16.69 -19.97
C LYS A 494 16.38 18.19 -20.17
N VAL A 495 16.98 18.89 -19.21
CA VAL A 495 17.32 20.30 -19.40
C VAL A 495 18.54 20.37 -20.32
N PRO A 496 18.43 20.92 -21.54
CA PRO A 496 19.54 20.95 -22.48
C PRO A 496 20.62 21.90 -21.97
N ARG A 497 21.89 21.45 -21.99
CA ARG A 497 23.02 22.32 -21.63
C ARG A 497 23.31 23.36 -22.69
N VAL A 498 23.16 22.98 -23.96
CA VAL A 498 23.49 23.82 -25.11
C VAL A 498 22.20 24.18 -25.81
N TRP A 499 21.84 25.46 -25.75
CA TRP A 499 20.80 25.98 -26.61
C TRP A 499 21.41 26.25 -27.97
N ARG A 500 21.03 25.46 -28.99
CA ARG A 500 21.42 25.79 -30.36
C ARG A 500 20.54 26.93 -30.82
N VAL A 501 21.07 28.14 -30.78
CA VAL A 501 20.50 29.30 -31.49
C VAL A 501 20.53 28.96 -32.97
N GLY A 502 19.38 28.59 -33.52
CA GLY A 502 19.25 28.29 -34.94
C GLY A 502 19.39 29.57 -35.74
N HIS A 503 20.61 29.93 -36.17
CA HIS A 503 20.81 30.99 -37.15
C HIS A 503 20.36 30.50 -38.54
N ARG A 504 19.04 30.35 -38.75
CA ARG A 504 18.48 30.22 -40.09
C ARG A 504 18.42 31.62 -40.70
N GLY A 505 19.43 31.94 -41.52
CA GLY A 505 19.50 33.21 -42.24
C GLY A 505 18.27 33.38 -43.14
N GLY A 506 17.52 34.46 -42.91
CA GLY A 506 16.34 34.78 -43.74
C GLY A 506 15.36 35.74 -43.08
N SER A 507 15.72 37.03 -43.09
CA SER A 507 14.86 38.22 -43.06
C SER A 507 13.33 38.01 -42.90
N THR A 508 12.77 38.35 -41.74
CA THR A 508 11.69 39.36 -41.55
C THR A 508 11.34 39.49 -40.06
N ALA A 509 10.94 40.68 -39.63
CA ALA A 509 10.86 41.19 -38.27
C ALA A 509 9.77 40.58 -37.35
N SER A 510 9.71 39.26 -37.22
CA SER A 510 9.00 38.60 -36.11
C SER A 510 10.04 38.04 -35.14
N THR A 511 9.98 38.43 -33.87
CA THR A 511 10.82 37.90 -32.79
C THR A 511 10.88 36.37 -32.92
N PRO A 512 12.04 35.78 -33.27
CA PRO A 512 12.13 34.33 -33.39
C PRO A 512 11.93 33.75 -31.99
N MET A 513 10.75 33.21 -31.72
CA MET A 513 10.59 32.27 -30.61
C MET A 513 11.45 31.06 -30.98
N GLU A 514 12.68 31.04 -30.44
CA GLU A 514 13.52 29.85 -30.48
C GLU A 514 12.77 28.74 -29.76
N GLU A 515 12.17 27.82 -30.50
CA GLU A 515 11.60 26.63 -29.90
C GLU A 515 12.77 25.75 -29.41
N PRO A 516 12.86 25.45 -28.10
CA PRO A 516 13.90 24.59 -27.58
C PRO A 516 13.95 23.28 -28.34
N VAL A 517 15.15 22.81 -28.66
CA VAL A 517 15.33 21.39 -28.99
C VAL A 517 14.96 20.60 -27.73
N ARG A 518 13.81 19.93 -27.76
CA ARG A 518 13.35 19.10 -26.65
C ARG A 518 14.17 17.82 -26.63
N GLU A 519 14.96 17.66 -25.57
CA GLU A 519 15.72 16.44 -25.34
C GLU A 519 14.86 15.47 -24.52
N ILE A 520 14.18 14.54 -25.20
CA ILE A 520 13.45 13.46 -24.54
C ILE A 520 14.43 12.67 -23.67
N TYR A 521 14.06 12.41 -22.42
CA TYR A 521 14.83 11.53 -21.57
C TYR A 521 14.56 10.10 -22.03
N ASN A 522 15.51 9.48 -22.71
CA ASN A 522 15.41 8.07 -23.10
C ASN A 522 15.62 7.15 -21.89
N PRO A 523 15.00 5.95 -21.86
CA PRO A 523 15.22 4.98 -20.80
C PRO A 523 16.71 4.68 -20.58
N PRO A 524 17.15 4.47 -19.32
CA PRO A 524 18.56 4.26 -19.00
C PRO A 524 19.06 2.83 -19.30
N TRP A 525 18.28 2.03 -20.03
CA TRP A 525 18.60 0.68 -20.49
C TRP A 525 18.62 0.61 -22.02
N ASP A 526 19.33 -0.39 -22.55
CA ASP A 526 19.36 -0.70 -23.97
C ASP A 526 18.11 -1.50 -24.39
N GLU A 527 18.04 -1.98 -25.63
CA GLU A 527 16.91 -2.80 -26.07
C GLU A 527 16.73 -4.01 -25.15
N LEU A 528 15.53 -4.12 -24.57
CA LEU A 528 15.17 -5.26 -23.73
C LEU A 528 14.71 -6.42 -24.59
N ASP A 529 15.13 -7.62 -24.21
CA ASP A 529 14.62 -8.87 -24.77
C ASP A 529 13.23 -9.21 -24.23
N GLU A 530 12.71 -10.37 -24.66
CA GLU A 530 11.44 -10.88 -24.19
C GLU A 530 11.41 -11.18 -22.69
N ASP A 531 12.56 -11.30 -22.03
CA ASP A 531 12.71 -11.51 -20.59
C ASP A 531 13.07 -10.24 -19.83
N GLY A 532 13.01 -9.08 -20.49
CA GLY A 532 13.27 -7.77 -19.89
C GLY A 532 14.72 -7.55 -19.49
N GLU A 533 15.57 -8.45 -19.94
CA GLU A 533 17.01 -8.34 -19.79
C GLU A 533 17.55 -7.54 -20.97
N GLU A 534 18.62 -6.81 -20.74
CA GLU A 534 19.22 -5.97 -21.79
C GLU A 534 19.96 -6.84 -22.78
N ILE A 535 19.66 -6.67 -24.07
CA ILE A 535 20.36 -7.36 -25.15
C ILE A 535 21.75 -6.73 -25.26
N PRO A 536 22.84 -7.50 -25.07
CA PRO A 536 24.18 -6.96 -25.25
C PRO A 536 24.36 -6.49 -26.69
N PRO A 537 25.07 -5.37 -26.94
CA PRO A 537 25.24 -4.85 -28.28
C PRO A 537 25.95 -5.88 -29.15
N ALA A 538 25.49 -6.05 -30.40
CA ALA A 538 25.92 -7.11 -31.33
C ALA A 538 27.44 -7.14 -31.59
N ASP A 539 28.12 -6.02 -31.38
CA ASP A 539 29.58 -5.87 -31.55
C ASP A 539 30.39 -6.19 -30.28
N SER A 540 29.74 -6.63 -29.19
CA SER A 540 30.45 -7.14 -28.03
C SER A 540 31.20 -8.40 -28.45
N PRO A 541 32.55 -8.43 -28.42
CA PRO A 541 33.29 -9.61 -28.83
C PRO A 541 32.79 -10.77 -27.96
N MET A 542 32.18 -11.79 -28.58
CA MET A 542 31.79 -12.99 -27.88
C MET A 542 33.02 -13.43 -27.10
N SER A 543 32.91 -13.48 -25.77
CA SER A 543 34.01 -13.96 -24.94
C SER A 543 34.35 -15.35 -25.47
N PRO A 544 35.60 -15.60 -25.90
CA PRO A 544 35.97 -16.90 -26.44
C PRO A 544 35.59 -17.95 -25.38
N ASP A 545 34.76 -18.91 -25.78
CA ASP A 545 34.36 -20.02 -24.93
C ASP A 545 35.64 -20.70 -24.40
N PHE A 546 35.84 -20.64 -23.08
CA PHE A 546 36.97 -21.24 -22.38
C PHE A 546 36.56 -22.51 -21.63
#